data_AF-A0A673BRG2-F1
#
_entry.id   AF-A0A673BRG2-F1
#
_cell.length_a   1.000
_cell.length_b   1.000
_cell.length_c   1.000
_cell.angle_alpha   90.00
_cell.angle_beta   90.00
_cell.angle_gamma   90.00
#
_symmetry.space_group_name_H-M   'P 1'
#
loop_
_entity.id
_entity.type
_entity.pdbx_description
1 polymer ?
#
loop_
_entity_poly.entity_id
_entity_poly.type
_entity_poly.pdbx_seq_one_letter_code
_entity_poly.pdbx_strand_id
1 'polypeptide(L)'
;TAESEMHTNDGLFGIHDGVTSVDPGWLTCQAEVRLRLHYSKTPPVSISKRRFSNSKVKIKLQVVCIDKDKNEPSLSSLLKLPTTVEIRKVSEDGYTSTHSQPENGEALEPPQWIEYIIRTMDPDNLQVTFEFFEEDVNGYGSSRFVRTGLVGTACLVSPGFLENGTDYGRLTLPIMGHTSRHAIGTVTVDYLVIQPIQDLQCDMSSSFTKFWKKRSPLDIGHRGTGRTHSAKHYRIRENTINAFKTAAKHGAAYVQFEVQLSKDQVPVIYGDLTCITCAKTVFTHWLHLTLVQNCLSQLVKGSWDSNVSSYFNMNTFLDIILSCVLENAATRRIIFSCCDADICSMVRRKQNKYPVLFQTQGLSDRHPELMDIHCRSTPFAVNFALSEDILGICANAADLLKNVDYVREIQSKGLVVFSWGEENNDSEARKEQSEQKIDGYIYDR
;
A
#
# COMPACT_ATOMS: atom_id res chain seq x y z
N THR A 1 -47.81 -15.03 -26.14
CA THR A 1 -46.98 -14.08 -25.37
C THR A 1 -45.61 -14.69 -25.27
N ALA A 2 -44.67 -14.21 -26.08
CA ALA A 2 -43.30 -14.70 -26.10
C ALA A 2 -42.63 -14.34 -24.77
N GLU A 3 -42.12 -15.34 -24.07
CA GLU A 3 -41.21 -15.14 -22.95
C GLU A 3 -39.95 -14.47 -23.48
N SER A 4 -39.66 -13.29 -22.95
CA SER A 4 -38.41 -12.58 -23.17
C SER A 4 -37.30 -13.43 -22.57
N GLU A 5 -36.59 -14.18 -23.41
CA GLU A 5 -35.27 -14.75 -23.06
C GLU A 5 -34.38 -13.60 -22.60
N MET A 6 -34.21 -13.51 -21.28
CA MET A 6 -33.31 -12.57 -20.66
C MET A 6 -31.91 -13.07 -21.00
N HIS A 7 -31.31 -12.52 -22.07
CA HIS A 7 -29.89 -12.70 -22.36
C HIS A 7 -29.10 -12.14 -21.16
N THR A 8 -28.77 -13.01 -20.21
CA THR A 8 -27.68 -12.73 -19.29
C THR A 8 -26.42 -12.71 -20.15
N ASN A 9 -25.82 -11.53 -20.25
CA ASN A 9 -24.45 -11.44 -20.71
C ASN A 9 -23.58 -11.94 -19.56
N ASP A 10 -23.22 -13.22 -19.62
CA ASP A 10 -22.44 -13.89 -18.58
C ASP A 10 -21.00 -13.38 -18.53
N GLY A 11 -20.63 -12.40 -19.39
CA GLY A 11 -19.40 -11.63 -19.40
C GLY A 11 -18.19 -12.44 -18.97
N LEU A 12 -17.43 -13.01 -19.92
CA LEU A 12 -16.22 -13.76 -19.63
C LEU A 12 -15.38 -13.04 -18.55
N PHE A 13 -15.27 -13.68 -17.37
CA PHE A 13 -14.63 -13.08 -16.22
C PHE A 13 -13.22 -12.64 -16.59
N GLY A 14 -12.94 -11.36 -16.36
CA GLY A 14 -11.67 -10.76 -16.66
C GLY A 14 -11.49 -10.31 -18.12
N ILE A 15 -12.54 -10.01 -18.89
CA ILE A 15 -12.42 -9.26 -20.15
C ILE A 15 -13.18 -7.92 -20.04
N HIS A 16 -12.46 -6.80 -20.12
CA HIS A 16 -13.01 -5.44 -20.13
C HIS A 16 -12.49 -4.68 -21.36
N ASP A 17 -13.39 -4.13 -22.19
CA ASP A 17 -13.04 -3.45 -23.45
C ASP A 17 -12.13 -4.26 -24.40
N GLY A 18 -12.31 -5.58 -24.44
CA GLY A 18 -11.49 -6.49 -25.25
C GLY A 18 -10.10 -6.79 -24.66
N VAL A 19 -9.77 -6.24 -23.49
CA VAL A 19 -8.55 -6.52 -22.75
C VAL A 19 -8.84 -7.57 -21.69
N THR A 20 -8.10 -8.68 -21.71
CA THR A 20 -8.16 -9.67 -20.63
C THR A 20 -7.38 -9.13 -19.43
N SER A 21 -8.08 -8.80 -18.34
CA SER A 21 -7.52 -8.34 -17.07
C SER A 21 -8.25 -9.02 -15.91
N VAL A 22 -7.53 -9.80 -15.11
CA VAL A 22 -8.06 -10.47 -13.92
C VAL A 22 -7.50 -9.76 -12.68
N ASP A 23 -8.39 -9.36 -11.79
CA ASP A 23 -8.03 -8.75 -10.51
C ASP A 23 -7.35 -9.79 -9.59
N PRO A 24 -6.24 -9.45 -8.91
CA PRO A 24 -5.58 -10.35 -7.96
C PRO A 24 -6.43 -10.69 -6.72
N GLY A 25 -7.56 -10.01 -6.51
CA GLY A 25 -8.50 -10.26 -5.44
C GLY A 25 -7.97 -9.88 -4.07
N TRP A 26 -8.46 -10.59 -3.05
CA TRP A 26 -8.04 -10.49 -1.65
C TRP A 26 -7.55 -11.86 -1.18
N LEU A 27 -6.78 -11.88 -0.10
CA LEU A 27 -6.25 -13.10 0.50
C LEU A 27 -7.36 -13.83 1.25
N THR A 28 -7.45 -15.13 1.01
CA THR A 28 -8.41 -16.03 1.67
C THR A 28 -7.68 -17.10 2.49
N CYS A 29 -6.66 -17.72 1.90
CA CYS A 29 -5.91 -18.82 2.51
C CYS A 29 -4.39 -18.74 2.29
N GLN A 30 -3.95 -18.02 1.25
CA GLN A 30 -2.53 -17.74 1.01
C GLN A 30 -2.08 -16.51 1.78
N ALA A 31 -0.81 -16.51 2.18
CA ALA A 31 -0.10 -15.31 2.58
C ALA A 31 0.58 -14.65 1.37
N GLU A 32 0.78 -13.34 1.44
CA GLU A 32 1.54 -12.56 0.47
C GLU A 32 2.83 -12.04 1.13
N VAL A 33 3.99 -12.46 0.63
CA VAL A 33 5.31 -11.96 1.06
C VAL A 33 5.82 -11.01 -0.01
N ARG A 34 6.11 -9.77 0.38
CA ARG A 34 6.62 -8.72 -0.50
C ARG A 34 8.07 -8.42 -0.17
N LEU A 35 8.90 -8.35 -1.20
CA LEU A 35 10.34 -8.02 -1.09
C LEU A 35 10.64 -6.86 -2.02
N ARG A 36 11.15 -5.76 -1.46
CA ARG A 36 11.33 -4.50 -2.17
C ARG A 36 12.77 -4.06 -2.21
N LEU A 37 13.20 -3.66 -3.40
CA LEU A 37 14.49 -3.06 -3.69
C LEU A 37 14.24 -1.67 -4.25
N HIS A 38 14.78 -0.66 -3.58
CA HIS A 38 14.68 0.73 -4.01
C HIS A 38 15.88 1.57 -3.59
N TYR A 39 16.10 2.65 -4.33
CA TYR A 39 17.11 3.64 -3.99
C TYR A 39 16.57 4.56 -2.89
N SER A 40 17.25 4.53 -1.74
CA SER A 40 17.00 5.46 -0.63
C SER A 40 18.16 6.47 -0.56
N LYS A 41 18.70 6.75 0.64
CA LYS A 41 19.96 7.51 0.78
C LYS A 41 21.15 6.79 0.13
N THR A 42 21.10 5.47 0.10
CA THR A 42 22.10 4.61 -0.52
C THR A 42 21.43 3.66 -1.51
N PRO A 43 22.15 3.20 -2.54
CA PRO A 43 21.68 2.11 -3.41
C PRO A 43 21.35 0.85 -2.58
N PRO A 44 20.32 0.08 -2.95
CA PRO A 44 19.97 -1.14 -2.22
C PRO A 44 20.96 -2.27 -2.52
N VAL A 45 21.75 -2.17 -3.60
CA VAL A 45 22.81 -3.13 -3.94
C VAL A 45 24.16 -2.42 -3.91
N SER A 46 25.11 -2.97 -3.16
CA SER A 46 26.49 -2.47 -3.10
C SER A 46 27.46 -3.62 -3.31
N ILE A 47 28.32 -3.53 -4.33
CA ILE A 47 29.33 -4.54 -4.66
C ILE A 47 30.71 -3.90 -4.54
N SER A 48 31.55 -4.44 -3.65
CA SER A 48 32.84 -3.84 -3.29
C SER A 48 33.98 -4.15 -4.25
N LYS A 49 33.79 -5.11 -5.17
CA LYS A 49 34.80 -5.47 -6.16
C LYS A 49 34.91 -4.41 -7.25
N ARG A 50 36.12 -3.84 -7.41
CA ARG A 50 36.44 -2.82 -8.43
C ARG A 50 35.98 -3.15 -9.84
N ARG A 51 36.00 -4.43 -10.25
CA ARG A 51 35.56 -4.86 -11.58
C ARG A 51 34.08 -4.57 -11.87
N PHE A 52 33.27 -4.37 -10.83
CA PHE A 52 31.82 -4.14 -10.93
C PHE A 52 31.41 -2.74 -10.45
N SER A 53 32.37 -1.83 -10.18
CA SER A 53 32.06 -0.53 -9.57
C SER A 53 31.19 0.37 -10.46
N ASN A 54 31.20 0.13 -11.77
CA ASN A 54 30.44 0.89 -12.76
C ASN A 54 29.39 0.02 -13.49
N SER A 55 29.25 -1.25 -13.11
CA SER A 55 28.34 -2.18 -13.78
C SER A 55 26.92 -2.00 -13.24
N LYS A 56 25.95 -1.85 -14.14
CA LYS A 56 24.54 -1.99 -13.77
C LYS A 56 24.25 -3.45 -13.45
N VAL A 57 23.38 -3.68 -12.47
CA VAL A 57 23.06 -5.02 -11.96
C VAL A 57 21.61 -5.34 -12.26
N LYS A 58 21.37 -6.52 -12.84
CA LYS A 58 20.06 -7.12 -13.00
C LYS A 58 19.81 -8.12 -11.89
N ILE A 59 18.58 -8.20 -11.42
CA ILE A 59 18.21 -9.01 -10.26
C ILE A 59 17.10 -9.97 -10.69
N LYS A 60 17.28 -11.24 -10.36
CA LYS A 60 16.26 -12.28 -10.54
C LYS A 60 15.96 -12.92 -9.19
N LEU A 61 14.70 -13.24 -8.95
CA LEU A 61 14.28 -13.93 -7.73
C LEU A 61 13.97 -15.39 -8.01
N GLN A 62 14.60 -16.30 -7.27
CA GLN A 62 14.19 -17.70 -7.22
C GLN A 62 13.54 -17.99 -5.87
N VAL A 63 12.40 -18.69 -5.91
CA VAL A 63 11.63 -19.07 -4.72
C VAL A 63 11.46 -20.58 -4.72
N VAL A 64 11.83 -21.21 -3.61
CA VAL A 64 11.71 -22.66 -3.39
C VAL A 64 10.99 -22.88 -2.08
N CYS A 65 9.96 -23.73 -2.07
CA CYS A 65 9.34 -24.20 -0.83
C CYS A 65 10.17 -25.34 -0.25
N ILE A 66 10.56 -25.20 1.01
CA ILE A 66 11.29 -26.23 1.76
C ILE A 66 10.26 -27.19 2.33
N ASP A 67 10.22 -28.42 1.82
CA ASP A 67 9.35 -29.46 2.37
C ASP A 67 9.80 -29.82 3.79
N LYS A 68 8.91 -29.65 4.77
CA LYS A 68 9.06 -30.31 6.08
C LYS A 68 8.83 -31.81 5.88
N ASP A 69 9.59 -32.65 6.59
CA ASP A 69 9.52 -34.12 6.48
C ASP A 69 8.07 -34.64 6.42
N LYS A 70 7.81 -35.57 5.49
CA LYS A 70 6.51 -36.07 4.99
C LYS A 70 5.56 -36.73 6.02
N ASN A 71 5.78 -36.55 7.32
CA ASN A 71 5.05 -37.28 8.36
C ASN A 71 3.81 -36.55 8.91
N GLU A 72 3.54 -35.30 8.52
CA GLU A 72 2.28 -34.62 8.83
C GLU A 72 1.66 -33.99 7.57
N PRO A 73 0.37 -34.23 7.26
CA PRO A 73 -0.31 -33.57 6.17
C PRO A 73 -0.53 -32.09 6.53
N SER A 74 0.27 -31.19 5.95
CA SER A 74 0.06 -29.74 6.05
C SER A 74 -1.15 -29.30 5.21
N LEU A 75 -1.78 -28.18 5.55
CA LEU A 75 -2.88 -27.60 4.77
C LEU A 75 -2.50 -27.36 3.29
N SER A 76 -1.21 -27.09 3.02
CA SER A 76 -0.63 -26.95 1.68
C SER A 76 -0.64 -28.26 0.87
N SER A 77 -0.64 -29.42 1.52
CA SER A 77 -0.76 -30.72 0.84
C SER A 77 -2.19 -31.09 0.45
N LEU A 78 -3.20 -30.49 1.11
CA LEU A 78 -4.63 -30.69 0.82
C LEU A 78 -5.17 -29.68 -0.21
N LEU A 79 -4.72 -28.43 -0.15
CA LEU A 79 -5.06 -27.35 -1.10
C LEU A 79 -3.85 -27.09 -2.01
N LYS A 80 -3.83 -27.72 -3.19
CA LYS A 80 -2.74 -27.66 -4.18
C LYS A 80 -2.60 -26.29 -4.89
N LEU A 81 -2.54 -25.19 -4.15
CA LEU A 81 -2.27 -23.88 -4.75
C LEU A 81 -0.76 -23.69 -4.89
N PRO A 82 -0.24 -23.48 -6.11
CA PRO A 82 1.19 -23.29 -6.31
C PRO A 82 1.64 -21.94 -5.74
N THR A 83 2.90 -21.89 -5.30
CA THR A 83 3.57 -20.63 -4.99
C THR A 83 3.78 -19.84 -6.28
N THR A 84 3.34 -18.58 -6.29
CA THR A 84 3.48 -17.68 -7.45
C THR A 84 4.37 -16.51 -7.12
N VAL A 85 5.11 -16.01 -8.11
CA VAL A 85 5.92 -14.79 -8.01
C VAL A 85 5.45 -13.79 -9.06
N GLU A 86 5.11 -12.59 -8.62
CA GLU A 86 4.81 -11.43 -9.45
C GLU A 86 5.92 -10.39 -9.24
N ILE A 87 6.38 -9.77 -10.32
CA ILE A 87 7.29 -8.62 -10.27
C ILE A 87 6.51 -7.38 -10.61
N ARG A 88 6.61 -6.39 -9.75
CA ARG A 88 6.04 -5.07 -9.95
C ARG A 88 7.15 -4.02 -9.95
N LYS A 89 7.09 -3.13 -10.95
CA LYS A 89 7.96 -1.96 -11.05
C LYS A 89 7.12 -0.70 -10.98
N VAL A 90 7.47 0.24 -10.10
CA VAL A 90 6.74 1.50 -9.93
C VAL A 90 7.72 2.67 -9.96
N SER A 91 7.39 3.71 -10.70
CA SER A 91 8.10 4.99 -10.77
C SER A 91 7.11 6.15 -10.90
N GLU A 92 7.59 7.39 -11.03
CA GLU A 92 6.74 8.55 -11.35
C GLU A 92 6.14 8.48 -12.77
N ASP A 93 6.87 7.86 -13.71
CA ASP A 93 6.46 7.76 -15.11
C ASP A 93 5.40 6.68 -15.36
N GLY A 94 5.27 5.70 -14.46
CA GLY A 94 4.27 4.66 -14.56
C GLY A 94 4.52 3.46 -13.66
N TYR A 95 3.77 2.39 -13.89
CA TYR A 95 4.01 1.10 -13.28
C TYR A 95 3.90 -0.03 -14.30
N THR A 96 4.55 -1.15 -14.02
CA THR A 96 4.41 -2.41 -14.76
C THR A 96 4.29 -3.56 -13.77
N SER A 97 3.47 -4.58 -14.09
CA SER A 97 3.39 -5.82 -13.32
C SER A 97 3.45 -7.02 -14.27
N THR A 98 4.22 -8.05 -13.91
CA THR A 98 4.43 -9.26 -14.72
C THR A 98 4.57 -10.50 -13.83
N HIS A 99 4.09 -11.64 -14.32
CA HIS A 99 4.28 -12.94 -13.66
C HIS A 99 5.48 -13.73 -14.19
N SER A 100 6.26 -13.13 -15.11
CA SER A 100 7.42 -13.73 -15.75
C SER A 100 8.64 -12.86 -15.54
N GLN A 101 9.79 -13.47 -15.25
CA GLN A 101 11.05 -12.75 -15.12
C GLN A 101 11.91 -12.98 -16.38
N PRO A 102 12.66 -11.99 -16.87
CA PRO A 102 13.68 -12.20 -17.89
C PRO A 102 14.72 -13.24 -17.42
N GLU A 103 15.41 -13.88 -18.36
CA GLU A 103 16.39 -14.94 -18.06
C GLU A 103 17.45 -14.48 -17.04
N ASN A 104 17.93 -13.25 -17.21
CA ASN A 104 18.93 -12.57 -16.37
C ASN A 104 18.32 -11.57 -15.37
N GLY A 105 17.00 -11.58 -15.18
CA GLY A 105 16.30 -10.68 -14.27
C GLY A 105 16.09 -9.25 -14.77
N GLU A 106 15.63 -8.41 -13.85
CA GLU A 106 15.22 -7.02 -14.10
C GLU A 106 16.32 -6.04 -13.70
N ALA A 107 16.51 -4.99 -14.50
CA ALA A 107 17.45 -3.92 -14.19
C ALA A 107 16.90 -3.03 -13.07
N LEU A 108 17.73 -2.76 -12.08
CA LEU A 108 17.39 -1.84 -10.98
C LEU A 108 17.77 -0.41 -11.37
N GLU A 109 16.79 0.48 -11.52
CA GLU A 109 16.99 1.87 -11.94
C GLU A 109 16.75 2.88 -10.80
N PRO A 110 17.51 4.00 -10.72
CA PRO A 110 17.44 4.96 -9.61
C PRO A 110 16.06 5.52 -9.22
N PRO A 111 15.13 5.84 -10.15
CA PRO A 111 13.81 6.35 -9.78
C PRO A 111 12.76 5.24 -9.56
N GLN A 112 13.16 3.97 -9.66
CA GLN A 112 12.24 2.85 -9.76
C GLN A 112 12.28 1.96 -8.52
N TRP A 113 11.11 1.49 -8.12
CA TRP A 113 10.95 0.41 -7.16
C TRP A 113 10.80 -0.90 -7.89
N ILE A 114 11.49 -1.95 -7.42
CA ILE A 114 11.20 -3.32 -7.83
C ILE A 114 10.67 -4.04 -6.61
N GLU A 115 9.44 -4.54 -6.71
CA GLU A 115 8.76 -5.34 -5.72
C GLU A 115 8.56 -6.75 -6.27
N TYR A 116 8.99 -7.75 -5.52
CA TYR A 116 8.66 -9.14 -5.76
C TYR A 116 7.56 -9.55 -4.79
N ILE A 117 6.45 -10.02 -5.33
CA ILE A 117 5.26 -10.41 -4.58
C ILE A 117 5.11 -11.92 -4.70
N ILE A 118 5.32 -12.62 -3.59
CA ILE A 118 5.24 -14.07 -3.47
C ILE A 118 3.91 -14.42 -2.81
N ARG A 119 3.06 -15.20 -3.46
CA ARG A 119 1.86 -15.78 -2.84
C ARG A 119 2.08 -17.24 -2.54
N THR A 120 1.88 -17.65 -1.30
CA THR A 120 2.17 -19.02 -0.83
C THR A 120 1.19 -19.45 0.25
N MET A 121 0.95 -20.76 0.35
CA MET A 121 0.23 -21.39 1.47
C MET A 121 1.11 -21.56 2.71
N ASP A 122 2.43 -21.44 2.55
CA ASP A 122 3.40 -21.74 3.61
C ASP A 122 4.53 -20.69 3.60
N PRO A 123 4.27 -19.49 4.15
CA PRO A 123 5.25 -18.40 4.20
C PRO A 123 6.45 -18.73 5.10
N ASP A 124 6.31 -19.67 6.03
CA ASP A 124 7.33 -20.01 7.03
C ASP A 124 8.40 -20.96 6.48
N ASN A 125 8.16 -21.57 5.33
CA ASN A 125 9.04 -22.56 4.71
C ASN A 125 9.48 -22.15 3.29
N LEU A 126 9.76 -20.86 3.05
CA LEU A 126 10.34 -20.40 1.79
C LEU A 126 11.87 -20.28 1.89
N GLN A 127 12.53 -20.64 0.81
CA GLN A 127 13.87 -20.20 0.49
C GLN A 127 13.80 -19.24 -0.69
N VAL A 128 14.28 -18.03 -0.48
CA VAL A 128 14.33 -16.97 -1.48
C VAL A 128 15.79 -16.70 -1.82
N THR A 129 16.13 -16.77 -3.11
CA THR A 129 17.48 -16.49 -3.61
C THR A 129 17.43 -15.35 -4.62
N PHE A 130 18.09 -14.25 -4.30
CA PHE A 130 18.38 -13.17 -5.23
C PHE A 130 19.62 -13.54 -6.05
N GLU A 131 19.49 -13.60 -7.36
CA GLU A 131 20.58 -13.78 -8.30
C GLU A 131 20.92 -12.43 -8.95
N PHE A 132 22.19 -12.06 -8.91
CA PHE A 132 22.67 -10.77 -9.43
C PHE A 132 23.47 -10.99 -10.71
N PHE A 133 23.05 -10.37 -11.79
CA PHE A 133 23.70 -10.44 -13.09
C PHE A 133 24.30 -9.08 -13.47
N GLU A 134 25.46 -9.10 -14.13
CA GLU A 134 26.04 -7.94 -14.77
C GLU A 134 25.26 -7.60 -16.04
N GLU A 135 24.91 -6.34 -16.22
CA GLU A 135 24.34 -5.86 -17.48
C GLU A 135 25.45 -5.70 -18.53
N ASP A 136 25.36 -6.45 -19.63
CA ASP A 136 26.29 -6.33 -20.76
C ASP A 136 26.21 -4.93 -21.37
N VAL A 137 27.21 -4.09 -21.08
CA VAL A 137 27.31 -2.71 -21.59
C VAL A 137 27.70 -2.69 -23.08
N ASN A 138 28.20 -3.80 -23.63
CA ASN A 138 28.70 -3.88 -25.00
C ASN A 138 27.84 -4.83 -25.85
N GLY A 139 26.89 -4.28 -26.60
CA GLY A 139 26.09 -4.96 -27.61
C GLY A 139 26.88 -5.43 -28.85
N TYR A 140 28.06 -6.03 -28.66
CA TYR A 140 28.76 -6.74 -29.73
C TYR A 140 28.58 -8.24 -29.54
N GLY A 141 27.65 -8.80 -30.33
CA GLY A 141 27.55 -10.23 -30.52
C GLY A 141 28.87 -10.76 -31.07
N SER A 142 29.67 -11.41 -30.22
CA SER A 142 30.71 -12.34 -30.64
C SER A 142 31.32 -13.09 -29.45
N SER A 143 30.68 -14.18 -29.03
CA SER A 143 31.36 -15.44 -28.68
C SER A 143 30.33 -16.50 -28.26
N ARG A 144 30.50 -17.71 -28.80
CA ARG A 144 29.62 -18.88 -28.72
C ARG A 144 29.63 -19.60 -27.36
N PHE A 145 29.92 -18.89 -26.28
CA PHE A 145 29.86 -19.39 -24.90
C PHE A 145 29.24 -18.31 -24.02
N VAL A 146 27.96 -18.49 -23.68
CA VAL A 146 27.26 -17.66 -22.70
C VAL A 146 27.96 -17.86 -21.36
N ARG A 147 28.91 -16.97 -21.01
CA ARG A 147 29.25 -16.78 -19.60
C ARG A 147 27.98 -16.19 -19.00
N THR A 148 27.27 -16.96 -18.20
CA THR A 148 26.20 -16.43 -17.35
C THR A 148 26.82 -15.26 -16.60
N GLY A 149 26.37 -14.02 -16.87
CA GLY A 149 26.87 -12.80 -16.24
C GLY A 149 26.62 -12.74 -14.73
N LEU A 150 26.36 -13.89 -14.09
CA LEU A 150 26.07 -14.08 -12.69
C LEU A 150 27.28 -13.63 -11.84
N VAL A 151 27.05 -12.54 -11.13
CA VAL A 151 28.00 -11.89 -10.24
C VAL A 151 28.04 -12.62 -8.89
N GLY A 152 26.86 -12.96 -8.37
CA GLY A 152 26.69 -13.60 -7.08
C GLY A 152 25.24 -13.81 -6.71
N THR A 153 25.03 -14.35 -5.51
CA THR A 153 23.71 -14.68 -4.97
C THR A 153 23.58 -14.24 -3.52
N ALA A 154 22.41 -13.78 -3.11
CA ALA A 154 22.05 -13.57 -1.72
C ALA A 154 20.83 -14.46 -1.39
N CYS A 155 20.90 -15.21 -0.30
CA CYS A 155 19.85 -16.14 0.10
C CYS A 155 19.18 -15.67 1.40
N LEU A 156 17.88 -15.85 1.47
CA LEU A 156 17.04 -15.61 2.63
C LEU A 156 16.15 -16.83 2.81
N VAL A 157 16.17 -17.42 4.01
CA VAL A 157 15.30 -18.55 4.38
C VAL A 157 14.27 -18.02 5.36
N SER A 158 13.02 -18.46 5.23
CA SER A 158 11.85 -17.93 5.93
C SER A 158 11.92 -17.80 7.45
N PRO A 159 12.68 -18.61 8.21
CA PRO A 159 12.90 -18.32 9.63
C PRO A 159 13.39 -16.86 9.85
N GLY A 160 14.13 -16.29 8.89
CA GLY A 160 14.61 -14.91 8.94
C GLY A 160 13.56 -13.80 8.77
N PHE A 161 12.32 -14.10 8.33
CA PHE A 161 11.23 -13.10 8.30
C PHE A 161 10.56 -12.91 9.66
N LEU A 162 10.50 -13.97 10.48
CA LEU A 162 9.68 -14.03 11.69
C LEU A 162 10.50 -14.14 12.99
N GLU A 163 11.80 -14.41 12.92
CA GLU A 163 12.69 -14.48 14.09
C GLU A 163 12.68 -13.21 14.95
N ASN A 164 12.37 -12.04 14.37
CA ASN A 164 12.28 -10.77 15.08
C ASN A 164 10.86 -10.44 15.60
N GLY A 165 9.87 -11.31 15.37
CA GLY A 165 8.47 -11.09 15.77
C GLY A 165 7.73 -10.00 15.02
N THR A 166 8.34 -9.40 13.99
CA THR A 166 7.76 -8.37 13.13
C THR A 166 7.39 -8.95 11.77
N ASP A 167 6.27 -8.53 11.21
CA ASP A 167 5.77 -8.91 9.88
C ASP A 167 6.22 -7.95 8.77
N TYR A 168 7.03 -6.96 9.10
CA TYR A 168 7.62 -6.00 8.17
C TYR A 168 8.97 -5.52 8.67
N GLY A 169 9.82 -5.03 7.77
CA GLY A 169 11.09 -4.43 8.15
C GLY A 169 12.10 -4.36 7.03
N ARG A 170 13.38 -4.21 7.41
CA ARG A 170 14.52 -4.11 6.49
C ARG A 170 15.57 -5.16 6.83
N LEU A 171 16.01 -5.90 5.82
CA LEU A 171 17.05 -6.93 5.91
C LEU A 171 18.26 -6.51 5.08
N THR A 172 19.47 -6.78 5.58
CA THR A 172 20.71 -6.61 4.82
C THR A 172 21.38 -7.97 4.67
N LEU A 173 21.44 -8.49 3.45
CA LEU A 173 21.97 -9.81 3.13
C LEU A 173 23.35 -9.68 2.46
N PRO A 174 24.32 -10.55 2.79
CA PRO A 174 25.58 -10.61 2.07
C PRO A 174 25.37 -11.19 0.66
N ILE A 175 25.97 -10.54 -0.35
CA ILE A 175 26.03 -11.08 -1.71
C ILE A 175 27.25 -11.98 -1.78
N MET A 176 27.03 -13.29 -1.94
CA MET A 176 28.09 -14.27 -2.08
C MET A 176 28.54 -14.34 -3.53
N GLY A 177 29.83 -14.16 -3.79
CA GLY A 177 30.34 -14.18 -5.16
C GLY A 177 30.16 -15.56 -5.81
N HIS A 178 29.78 -15.59 -7.08
CA HIS A 178 29.52 -16.85 -7.78
C HIS A 178 30.78 -17.75 -7.83
N THR A 179 31.95 -17.15 -8.07
CA THR A 179 33.23 -17.88 -8.14
C THR A 179 34.06 -17.79 -6.86
N SER A 180 33.94 -16.69 -6.13
CA SER A 180 34.59 -16.50 -4.84
C SER A 180 33.57 -16.79 -3.76
N ARG A 181 33.70 -17.90 -3.04
CA ARG A 181 32.83 -18.29 -1.90
C ARG A 181 32.87 -17.31 -0.69
N HIS A 182 33.25 -16.06 -0.92
CA HIS A 182 33.32 -14.97 0.04
C HIS A 182 32.28 -13.92 -0.35
N ALA A 183 31.81 -13.16 0.64
CA ALA A 183 30.94 -12.01 0.40
C ALA A 183 31.67 -10.97 -0.47
N ILE A 184 30.98 -10.48 -1.51
CA ILE A 184 31.48 -9.49 -2.47
C ILE A 184 30.73 -8.16 -2.38
N GLY A 185 29.74 -8.07 -1.50
CA GLY A 185 28.83 -6.96 -1.41
C GLY A 185 27.67 -7.25 -0.45
N THR A 186 26.71 -6.35 -0.43
CA THR A 186 25.48 -6.45 0.36
C THR A 186 24.28 -6.02 -0.47
N VAL A 187 23.13 -6.63 -0.21
CA VAL A 187 21.83 -6.18 -0.69
C VAL A 187 20.94 -5.85 0.50
N THR A 188 20.25 -4.71 0.43
CA THR A 188 19.27 -4.26 1.40
C THR A 188 17.88 -4.43 0.81
N VAL A 189 17.02 -5.16 1.51
CA VAL A 189 15.66 -5.52 1.06
C VAL A 189 14.66 -5.14 2.15
N ASP A 190 13.64 -4.38 1.78
CA ASP A 190 12.48 -4.14 2.65
C ASP A 190 11.49 -5.30 2.46
N TYR A 191 10.92 -5.83 3.54
CA TYR A 191 9.98 -6.94 3.49
C TYR A 191 8.66 -6.61 4.19
N LEU A 192 7.58 -7.22 3.71
CA LEU A 192 6.25 -7.21 4.31
C LEU A 192 5.59 -8.58 4.13
N VAL A 193 5.03 -9.14 5.20
CA VAL A 193 4.27 -10.39 5.21
C VAL A 193 2.81 -10.06 5.52
N ILE A 194 1.92 -10.36 4.59
CA ILE A 194 0.48 -10.14 4.72
C ILE A 194 -0.21 -11.50 4.87
N GLN A 195 -0.93 -11.68 5.97
CA GLN A 195 -1.73 -12.87 6.22
C GLN A 195 -3.22 -12.56 6.03
N PRO A 196 -4.06 -13.53 5.63
CA PRO A 196 -5.51 -13.34 5.64
C PRO A 196 -6.01 -13.20 7.09
N ILE A 197 -7.13 -12.50 7.28
CA ILE A 197 -7.77 -12.40 8.59
C ILE A 197 -8.39 -13.75 8.93
N GLN A 198 -8.05 -14.30 10.10
CA GLN A 198 -8.64 -15.57 10.57
C GLN A 198 -10.14 -15.39 10.82
N ASP A 199 -10.92 -16.41 10.45
CA ASP A 199 -12.37 -16.49 10.67
C ASP A 199 -13.23 -15.40 10.00
N LEU A 200 -12.63 -14.50 9.21
CA LEU A 200 -13.35 -13.50 8.44
C LEU A 200 -13.61 -14.00 7.01
N GLN A 201 -14.87 -14.28 6.69
CA GLN A 201 -15.26 -14.60 5.32
C GLN A 201 -15.66 -13.34 4.56
N CYS A 202 -14.80 -12.93 3.63
CA CYS A 202 -15.13 -11.97 2.58
C CYS A 202 -15.64 -12.74 1.35
N ASP A 203 -16.74 -12.29 0.75
CA ASP A 203 -17.31 -12.82 -0.48
C ASP A 203 -17.69 -11.69 -1.45
N MET A 204 -18.16 -12.03 -2.65
CA MET A 204 -18.54 -11.02 -3.64
C MET A 204 -19.97 -10.48 -3.45
N SER A 205 -20.70 -10.89 -2.40
CA SER A 205 -22.11 -10.49 -2.20
C SER A 205 -22.26 -8.98 -1.94
N SER A 206 -21.22 -8.34 -1.40
CA SER A 206 -21.20 -6.91 -1.08
C SER A 206 -19.78 -6.33 -1.22
N SER A 207 -19.39 -6.02 -2.45
CA SER A 207 -18.08 -5.41 -2.76
C SER A 207 -18.22 -3.98 -3.30
N PHE A 208 -17.61 -3.01 -2.61
CA PHE A 208 -17.54 -1.60 -3.01
C PHE A 208 -16.11 -1.12 -3.27
N THR A 209 -15.14 -2.03 -3.36
CA THR A 209 -13.70 -1.70 -3.50
C THR A 209 -13.39 -0.73 -4.62
N LYS A 210 -14.08 -0.87 -5.76
CA LYS A 210 -13.97 0.01 -6.94
C LYS A 210 -15.20 0.88 -7.17
N PHE A 211 -16.17 0.85 -6.26
CA PHE A 211 -17.42 1.56 -6.48
C PHE A 211 -17.26 3.04 -6.19
N TRP A 212 -17.31 3.85 -7.25
CA TRP A 212 -17.48 5.30 -7.13
C TRP A 212 -18.43 5.83 -8.21
N LYS A 213 -19.55 6.40 -7.77
CA LYS A 213 -20.48 7.06 -8.69
C LYS A 213 -20.07 8.52 -8.87
N LYS A 214 -19.66 8.89 -10.09
CA LYS A 214 -19.36 10.29 -10.47
C LYS A 214 -20.51 11.23 -10.12
N ARG A 215 -20.18 12.35 -9.49
CA ARG A 215 -21.11 13.32 -8.91
C ARG A 215 -20.40 14.64 -8.64
N SER A 216 -21.13 15.64 -8.12
CA SER A 216 -20.50 16.85 -7.55
C SER A 216 -19.59 16.49 -6.38
N PRO A 217 -18.48 17.23 -6.16
CA PRO A 217 -17.57 16.96 -5.07
C PRO A 217 -18.29 16.82 -3.72
N LEU A 218 -17.85 15.88 -2.89
CA LEU A 218 -18.39 15.69 -1.55
C LEU A 218 -17.72 16.59 -0.52
N ASP A 219 -18.53 17.22 0.34
CA ASP A 219 -18.05 17.89 1.54
C ASP A 219 -17.83 16.87 2.67
N ILE A 220 -16.60 16.80 3.20
CA ILE A 220 -16.17 15.85 4.22
C ILE A 220 -15.69 16.61 5.45
N GLY A 221 -16.33 16.36 6.59
CA GLY A 221 -15.98 17.00 7.86
C GLY A 221 -14.70 16.43 8.45
N HIS A 222 -13.65 17.22 8.53
CA HIS A 222 -12.37 16.82 9.11
C HIS A 222 -12.49 16.68 10.63
N ARG A 223 -12.16 15.50 11.19
CA ARG A 223 -12.34 15.15 12.62
C ARG A 223 -13.74 15.45 13.17
N GLY A 224 -14.75 15.46 12.29
CA GLY A 224 -16.07 16.02 12.55
C GLY A 224 -16.17 17.47 12.08
N THR A 225 -16.02 18.45 13.00
CA THR A 225 -16.21 19.89 12.74
C THR A 225 -14.89 20.67 12.71
N GLY A 226 -13.79 19.99 12.38
CA GLY A 226 -12.46 20.55 12.33
C GLY A 226 -11.67 20.50 13.64
N ARG A 227 -10.46 21.08 13.60
CA ARG A 227 -9.50 21.06 14.72
C ARG A 227 -9.94 21.96 15.87
N THR A 228 -9.84 21.43 17.10
CA THR A 228 -10.27 22.12 18.34
C THR A 228 -9.31 23.26 18.72
N HIS A 229 -8.05 23.20 18.31
CA HIS A 229 -7.01 24.20 18.61
C HIS A 229 -7.04 25.42 17.67
N SER A 230 -7.89 25.41 16.64
CA SER A 230 -8.16 26.56 15.79
C SER A 230 -8.97 27.59 16.58
N ALA A 231 -8.53 28.86 16.60
CA ALA A 231 -9.17 29.95 17.36
C ALA A 231 -10.67 30.17 17.05
N LYS A 232 -11.20 29.54 16.00
CA LYS A 232 -12.61 29.64 15.56
C LYS A 232 -13.52 28.49 16.05
N HIS A 233 -13.00 27.34 16.49
CA HIS A 233 -13.79 26.09 16.63
C HIS A 233 -13.86 25.48 18.05
N TYR A 234 -13.56 26.25 19.11
CA TYR A 234 -13.46 25.73 20.49
C TYR A 234 -14.74 25.09 21.09
N ARG A 235 -15.91 25.26 20.46
CA ARG A 235 -17.20 24.85 21.05
C ARG A 235 -17.48 23.36 20.96
N ILE A 236 -16.91 22.66 19.98
CA ILE A 236 -17.15 21.23 19.75
C ILE A 236 -15.80 20.55 19.60
N ARG A 237 -15.52 19.60 20.51
CA ARG A 237 -14.26 18.86 20.50
C ARG A 237 -14.21 17.88 19.33
N GLU A 238 -13.11 17.92 18.59
CA GLU A 238 -12.80 17.01 17.48
C GLU A 238 -12.83 15.54 17.90
N ASN A 239 -13.02 14.64 16.93
CA ASN A 239 -13.01 13.19 17.17
C ASN A 239 -14.03 12.74 18.23
N THR A 240 -15.13 13.50 18.38
CA THR A 240 -16.24 13.14 19.24
C THR A 240 -17.51 12.85 18.46
N ILE A 241 -18.34 12.02 19.10
CA ILE A 241 -19.76 11.80 18.80
C ILE A 241 -20.50 13.09 18.43
N ASN A 242 -20.28 14.16 19.22
CA ASN A 242 -20.96 15.43 19.01
C ASN A 242 -20.47 16.14 17.74
N ALA A 243 -19.16 16.11 17.48
CA ALA A 243 -18.57 16.65 16.24
C ALA A 243 -19.13 15.93 15.01
N PHE A 244 -19.18 14.61 15.02
CA PHE A 244 -19.68 13.83 13.88
C PHE A 244 -21.15 14.11 13.59
N LYS A 245 -22.00 14.13 14.63
CA LYS A 245 -23.42 14.48 14.49
C LYS A 245 -23.60 15.91 14.00
N THR A 246 -22.75 16.84 14.44
CA THR A 246 -22.83 18.24 14.05
C THR A 246 -22.42 18.42 12.59
N ALA A 247 -21.33 17.79 12.13
CA ALA A 247 -20.92 17.82 10.73
C ALA A 247 -22.03 17.30 9.80
N ALA A 248 -22.66 16.17 10.16
CA ALA A 248 -23.78 15.61 9.41
C ALA A 248 -24.99 16.56 9.35
N LYS A 249 -25.34 17.21 10.48
CA LYS A 249 -26.41 18.23 10.53
C LYS A 249 -26.13 19.44 9.63
N HIS A 250 -24.85 19.75 9.39
CA HIS A 250 -24.41 20.85 8.52
C HIS A 250 -24.16 20.40 7.07
N GLY A 251 -24.58 19.19 6.70
CA GLY A 251 -24.58 18.72 5.32
C GLY A 251 -23.32 17.98 4.88
N ALA A 252 -22.38 17.67 5.78
CA ALA A 252 -21.24 16.83 5.44
C ALA A 252 -21.70 15.45 4.98
N ALA A 253 -21.22 15.00 3.81
CA ALA A 253 -21.56 13.70 3.25
C ALA A 253 -20.82 12.56 3.96
N TYR A 254 -19.61 12.85 4.43
CA TYR A 254 -18.76 11.96 5.22
C TYR A 254 -18.14 12.74 6.38
N VAL A 255 -17.69 12.00 7.40
CA VAL A 255 -16.80 12.52 8.45
C VAL A 255 -15.50 11.74 8.40
N GLN A 256 -14.37 12.45 8.39
CA GLN A 256 -13.05 11.85 8.52
C GLN A 256 -12.64 11.82 9.99
N PHE A 257 -12.06 10.71 10.45
CA PHE A 257 -11.44 10.61 11.77
C PHE A 257 -10.32 9.57 11.77
N GLU A 258 -9.37 9.75 12.69
CA GLU A 258 -8.22 8.86 12.86
C GLU A 258 -8.51 7.73 13.86
N VAL A 259 -8.12 6.50 13.51
CA VAL A 259 -8.21 5.33 14.38
C VAL A 259 -6.82 4.85 14.78
N GLN A 260 -6.63 4.62 16.08
CA GLN A 260 -5.45 4.00 16.68
C GLN A 260 -5.85 2.79 17.52
N LEU A 261 -4.86 2.04 17.99
CA LEU A 261 -5.05 0.90 18.88
C LEU A 261 -4.46 1.21 20.26
N SER A 262 -5.24 1.01 21.32
CA SER A 262 -4.75 1.09 22.70
C SER A 262 -3.83 -0.09 23.04
N LYS A 263 -3.07 0.00 24.14
CA LYS A 263 -2.17 -1.07 24.61
C LYS A 263 -2.90 -2.41 24.82
N ASP A 264 -4.15 -2.35 25.26
CA ASP A 264 -5.06 -3.48 25.45
C ASP A 264 -5.84 -3.86 24.18
N GLN A 265 -5.36 -3.47 23.00
CA GLN A 265 -5.87 -3.89 21.70
C GLN A 265 -7.31 -3.44 21.40
N VAL A 266 -7.71 -2.26 21.90
CA VAL A 266 -9.02 -1.68 21.62
C VAL A 266 -8.89 -0.55 20.59
N PRO A 267 -9.66 -0.56 19.49
CA PRO A 267 -9.70 0.57 18.56
C PRO A 267 -10.22 1.84 19.24
N VAL A 268 -9.51 2.95 19.09
CA VAL A 268 -9.84 4.26 19.66
C VAL A 268 -9.80 5.31 18.56
N ILE A 269 -10.75 6.24 18.57
CA ILE A 269 -10.78 7.38 17.67
C ILE A 269 -10.03 8.54 18.33
N TYR A 270 -8.85 8.90 17.81
CA TYR A 270 -8.01 9.95 18.39
C TYR A 270 -6.92 10.43 17.42
N GLY A 271 -6.69 11.75 17.38
CA GLY A 271 -5.90 12.42 16.33
C GLY A 271 -4.44 12.73 16.68
N ASP A 272 -4.03 12.66 17.95
CA ASP A 272 -2.67 12.99 18.42
C ASP A 272 -1.97 11.77 19.05
N LEU A 273 -0.63 11.71 19.03
CA LEU A 273 0.13 10.60 19.64
C LEU A 273 0.16 10.62 21.19
N THR A 274 -0.43 11.64 21.81
CA THR A 274 -0.55 11.79 23.27
C THR A 274 -2.01 11.63 23.70
N CYS A 275 -2.43 10.42 24.05
CA CYS A 275 -3.79 10.16 24.53
C CYS A 275 -3.88 10.19 26.07
N ILE A 276 -4.85 10.96 26.58
CA ILE A 276 -5.43 10.79 27.92
C ILE A 276 -6.86 10.28 27.70
N THR A 277 -7.16 9.11 28.27
CA THR A 277 -8.31 8.22 28.00
C THR A 277 -9.70 8.82 28.22
N CYS A 278 -10.69 8.48 27.37
CA CYS A 278 -12.09 8.21 27.78
C CYS A 278 -12.89 7.40 26.74
N ALA A 279 -13.98 6.74 27.19
CA ALA A 279 -14.51 5.46 26.72
C ALA A 279 -15.64 5.43 25.64
N LYS A 280 -15.92 4.19 25.20
CA LYS A 280 -16.83 3.59 24.18
C LYS A 280 -18.23 4.21 23.95
N THR A 281 -18.67 4.31 22.67
CA THR A 281 -20.09 4.13 22.21
C THR A 281 -20.19 3.92 20.67
N VAL A 282 -21.20 3.19 20.18
CA VAL A 282 -21.46 2.87 18.75
C VAL A 282 -22.29 3.97 18.02
N PHE A 283 -22.03 4.20 16.72
CA PHE A 283 -22.51 5.35 15.91
C PHE A 283 -23.34 4.98 14.68
N THR A 284 -24.17 5.88 14.09
CA THR A 284 -25.16 5.55 13.01
C THR A 284 -25.06 6.30 11.66
N HIS A 285 -23.94 6.91 11.26
CA HIS A 285 -23.83 7.71 10.00
C HIS A 285 -22.74 7.19 9.04
N TRP A 286 -22.63 7.75 7.81
CA TRP A 286 -21.59 7.44 6.81
C TRP A 286 -20.20 7.90 7.30
N LEU A 287 -19.13 7.11 7.06
CA LEU A 287 -17.82 7.31 7.72
C LEU A 287 -16.66 7.24 6.71
N HIS A 288 -15.71 8.15 6.82
CA HIS A 288 -14.39 8.04 6.19
C HIS A 288 -13.39 7.71 7.30
N LEU A 289 -12.86 6.50 7.30
CA LEU A 289 -11.93 6.03 8.33
C LEU A 289 -10.50 6.24 7.84
N THR A 290 -9.76 7.11 8.52
CA THR A 290 -8.31 7.20 8.33
C THR A 290 -7.63 6.29 9.35
N LEU A 291 -6.95 5.25 8.86
CA LEU A 291 -6.16 4.36 9.70
C LEU A 291 -4.84 5.04 10.01
N VAL A 292 -4.54 5.20 11.30
CA VAL A 292 -3.26 5.74 11.77
C VAL A 292 -2.62 4.68 12.64
N GLN A 293 -1.93 3.73 12.02
CA GLN A 293 -0.80 3.10 12.71
C GLN A 293 0.34 4.10 12.55
N ASN A 294 0.94 4.54 13.66
CA ASN A 294 2.12 5.43 13.72
C ASN A 294 2.66 5.79 12.33
N CYS A 295 2.11 6.84 11.70
CA CYS A 295 2.63 7.43 10.46
C CYS A 295 3.97 8.10 10.81
N LEU A 296 4.95 7.29 11.22
CA LEU A 296 6.35 7.62 11.38
C LEU A 296 7.02 7.28 10.05
N SER A 297 6.51 7.92 9.00
CA SER A 297 7.27 8.09 7.78
C SER A 297 8.61 8.72 8.19
N GLN A 298 9.70 7.94 8.12
CA GLN A 298 11.01 8.42 8.50
C GLN A 298 11.28 9.74 7.79
N LEU A 299 11.62 10.78 8.54
CA LEU A 299 12.06 12.03 7.93
C LEU A 299 13.43 11.77 7.28
N VAL A 300 13.69 12.39 6.13
CA VAL A 300 15.00 12.30 5.44
C VAL A 300 16.19 12.63 6.36
N LYS A 301 15.98 13.30 7.51
CA LYS A 301 17.03 13.55 8.51
C LYS A 301 17.42 12.36 9.40
N GLY A 302 16.83 11.18 9.22
CA GLY A 302 17.26 9.95 9.91
C GLY A 302 16.94 9.90 11.41
N SER A 303 16.21 10.89 11.93
CA SER A 303 15.56 10.79 13.24
C SER A 303 14.22 10.09 13.05
N TRP A 304 14.06 8.94 13.69
CA TRP A 304 12.73 8.54 14.16
C TRP A 304 12.18 9.69 14.99
N ASP A 305 10.87 9.95 14.97
CA ASP A 305 10.28 10.56 16.16
C ASP A 305 10.39 9.50 17.26
N SER A 306 11.54 9.47 17.93
CA SER A 306 12.21 8.27 18.41
C SER A 306 11.65 7.72 19.73
N ASN A 307 10.37 7.90 20.00
CA ASN A 307 9.76 7.43 21.26
C ASN A 307 8.50 6.58 21.09
N VAL A 308 8.09 6.25 19.87
CA VAL A 308 6.99 5.28 19.67
C VAL A 308 7.52 4.11 18.85
N SER A 309 8.16 3.16 19.54
CA SER A 309 8.36 1.81 19.01
C SER A 309 7.05 1.33 18.37
N SER A 310 7.11 0.68 17.22
CA SER A 310 5.97 -0.06 16.68
C SER A 310 5.52 -1.09 17.72
N TYR A 311 4.52 -0.74 18.54
CA TYR A 311 4.06 -1.59 19.63
C TYR A 311 3.29 -2.82 19.12
N PHE A 312 2.92 -2.83 17.83
CA PHE A 312 2.03 -3.84 17.24
C PHE A 312 2.54 -4.32 15.90
N ASN A 313 2.52 -5.65 15.74
CA ASN A 313 2.55 -6.34 14.45
C ASN A 313 1.44 -5.78 13.53
N MET A 314 1.75 -5.49 12.25
CA MET A 314 0.82 -4.81 11.33
C MET A 314 -0.42 -5.66 11.02
N ASN A 315 -0.26 -6.98 10.88
CA ASN A 315 -1.37 -7.91 10.71
C ASN A 315 -2.29 -7.84 11.93
N THR A 316 -1.75 -7.96 13.15
CA THR A 316 -2.58 -7.87 14.36
C THR A 316 -3.31 -6.54 14.45
N PHE A 317 -2.63 -5.42 14.20
CA PHE A 317 -3.23 -4.09 14.20
C PHE A 317 -4.40 -3.98 13.23
N LEU A 318 -4.20 -4.42 11.98
CA LEU A 318 -5.22 -4.34 10.94
C LEU A 318 -6.36 -5.34 11.15
N ASP A 319 -6.08 -6.54 11.61
CA ASP A 319 -7.09 -7.57 11.83
C ASP A 319 -8.11 -7.10 12.87
N ILE A 320 -7.63 -6.50 13.97
CA ILE A 320 -8.52 -5.97 15.02
C ILE A 320 -9.43 -4.87 14.44
N ILE A 321 -8.87 -3.92 13.68
CA ILE A 321 -9.64 -2.79 13.15
C ILE A 321 -10.62 -3.26 12.06
N LEU A 322 -10.15 -4.10 11.13
CA LEU A 322 -10.97 -4.59 10.02
C LEU A 322 -12.09 -5.49 10.52
N SER A 323 -11.83 -6.41 11.45
CA SER A 323 -12.89 -7.23 12.06
C SER A 323 -13.91 -6.36 12.78
N CYS A 324 -13.47 -5.40 13.60
CA CYS A 324 -14.36 -4.44 14.26
C CYS A 324 -15.25 -3.71 13.24
N VAL A 325 -14.67 -3.19 12.16
CA VAL A 325 -15.43 -2.47 11.13
C VAL A 325 -16.39 -3.39 10.39
N LEU A 326 -15.94 -4.55 9.93
CA LEU A 326 -16.76 -5.46 9.10
C LEU A 326 -17.95 -6.03 9.88
N GLU A 327 -17.78 -6.30 11.17
CA GLU A 327 -18.83 -6.78 12.07
C GLU A 327 -19.83 -5.67 12.46
N ASN A 328 -19.37 -4.42 12.65
CA ASN A 328 -20.18 -3.36 13.27
C ASN A 328 -20.67 -2.26 12.32
N ALA A 329 -20.14 -2.18 11.09
CA ALA A 329 -20.50 -1.13 10.13
C ALA A 329 -21.93 -1.26 9.58
N ALA A 330 -22.51 -2.45 9.61
CA ALA A 330 -23.82 -2.76 9.03
C ALA A 330 -23.93 -2.26 7.57
N THR A 331 -24.79 -1.27 7.32
CA THR A 331 -25.07 -0.70 5.98
C THR A 331 -24.28 0.58 5.69
N ARG A 332 -23.37 1.00 6.57
CA ARG A 332 -22.57 2.22 6.38
C ARG A 332 -21.57 2.01 5.25
N ARG A 333 -21.50 3.00 4.35
CA ARG A 333 -20.37 3.22 3.45
C ARG A 333 -19.20 3.72 4.25
N ILE A 334 -18.10 3.01 4.08
CA ILE A 334 -16.81 3.28 4.68
C ILE A 334 -15.79 3.42 3.56
N ILE A 335 -14.90 4.38 3.71
CA ILE A 335 -13.68 4.49 2.90
C ILE A 335 -12.52 4.41 3.87
N PHE A 336 -11.57 3.50 3.63
CA PHE A 336 -10.31 3.50 4.36
C PHE A 336 -9.32 4.44 3.70
N SER A 337 -8.54 5.18 4.48
CA SER A 337 -7.37 5.89 3.96
C SER A 337 -6.18 5.80 4.90
N CYS A 338 -4.97 5.83 4.36
CA CYS A 338 -3.75 5.86 5.15
C CYS A 338 -2.61 6.54 4.37
N CYS A 339 -1.67 7.13 5.10
CA CYS A 339 -0.44 7.70 4.54
C CYS A 339 0.65 6.63 4.31
N ASP A 340 0.45 5.43 4.84
CA ASP A 340 1.37 4.31 4.76
C ASP A 340 0.94 3.37 3.63
N ALA A 341 1.84 3.16 2.66
CA ALA A 341 1.60 2.33 1.49
C ALA A 341 1.38 0.84 1.86
N ASP A 342 2.05 0.35 2.91
CA ASP A 342 1.91 -1.02 3.39
C ASP A 342 0.54 -1.25 3.99
N ILE A 343 0.07 -0.30 4.80
CA ILE A 343 -1.29 -0.37 5.36
C ILE A 343 -2.34 -0.37 4.26
N CYS A 344 -2.21 0.50 3.25
CA CYS A 344 -3.16 0.54 2.13
C CYS A 344 -3.17 -0.80 1.37
N SER A 345 -1.99 -1.35 1.10
CA SER A 345 -1.81 -2.64 0.45
C SER A 345 -2.43 -3.78 1.26
N MET A 346 -2.16 -3.83 2.56
CA MET A 346 -2.70 -4.84 3.47
C MET A 346 -4.22 -4.75 3.58
N VAL A 347 -4.81 -3.56 3.71
CA VAL A 347 -6.26 -3.39 3.74
C VAL A 347 -6.89 -3.85 2.44
N ARG A 348 -6.27 -3.55 1.28
CA ARG A 348 -6.74 -4.03 -0.02
C ARG A 348 -6.66 -5.56 -0.16
N ARG A 349 -5.67 -6.19 0.49
CA ARG A 349 -5.46 -7.64 0.48
C ARG A 349 -6.28 -8.38 1.53
N LYS A 350 -6.67 -7.75 2.63
CA LYS A 350 -7.39 -8.41 3.74
C LYS A 350 -8.91 -8.36 3.62
N GLN A 351 -9.46 -7.48 2.78
CA GLN A 351 -10.91 -7.37 2.59
C GLN A 351 -11.28 -6.90 1.18
N ASN A 352 -12.52 -7.15 0.76
CA ASN A 352 -13.04 -6.78 -0.55
C ASN A 352 -14.34 -5.94 -0.50
N LYS A 353 -14.73 -5.43 0.67
CA LYS A 353 -16.00 -4.73 0.88
C LYS A 353 -15.87 -3.22 0.72
N TYR A 354 -14.88 -2.60 1.33
CA TYR A 354 -14.71 -1.15 1.38
C TYR A 354 -13.54 -0.68 0.52
N PRO A 355 -13.69 0.47 -0.18
CA PRO A 355 -12.61 1.07 -0.94
C PRO A 355 -11.49 1.64 -0.04
N VAL A 356 -10.33 1.79 -0.65
CA VAL A 356 -9.11 2.35 -0.02
C VAL A 356 -8.63 3.55 -0.83
N LEU A 357 -8.28 4.65 -0.14
CA LEU A 357 -7.61 5.82 -0.71
C LEU A 357 -6.22 5.98 -0.10
N PHE A 358 -5.20 6.13 -0.94
CA PHE A 358 -3.85 6.40 -0.47
C PHE A 358 -3.66 7.90 -0.21
N GLN A 359 -3.25 8.27 1.00
CA GLN A 359 -3.07 9.66 1.40
C GLN A 359 -1.65 10.12 1.08
N THR A 360 -1.53 11.17 0.27
CA THR A 360 -0.24 11.74 -0.13
C THR A 360 -0.15 13.21 0.24
N GLN A 361 1.05 13.66 0.62
CA GLN A 361 1.36 15.08 0.83
C GLN A 361 1.86 15.78 -0.43
N GLY A 362 2.27 15.01 -1.45
CA GLY A 362 2.92 15.55 -2.64
C GLY A 362 4.25 16.26 -2.32
N LEU A 363 4.73 17.06 -3.27
CA LEU A 363 5.91 17.90 -3.05
C LEU A 363 5.51 19.12 -2.21
N SER A 364 6.01 19.18 -0.98
CA SER A 364 5.68 20.27 -0.05
C SER A 364 6.94 20.86 0.57
N ASP A 365 7.05 22.19 0.55
CA ASP A 365 8.07 22.92 1.31
C ASP A 365 7.71 23.02 2.82
N ARG A 366 6.45 22.74 3.18
CA ARG A 366 5.91 22.87 4.55
C ARG A 366 6.06 21.60 5.37
N HIS A 367 6.08 20.45 4.71
CA HIS A 367 6.19 19.14 5.35
C HIS A 367 7.54 18.52 5.03
N PRO A 368 8.19 17.85 6.00
CA PRO A 368 9.47 17.21 5.74
C PRO A 368 9.32 16.09 4.70
N GLU A 369 10.37 15.87 3.92
CA GLU A 369 10.42 14.78 2.97
C GLU A 369 10.28 13.43 3.69
N LEU A 370 9.36 12.60 3.18
CA LEU A 370 9.13 11.26 3.68
C LEU A 370 10.10 10.27 3.00
N MET A 371 10.65 9.36 3.79
CA MET A 371 11.50 8.29 3.27
C MET A 371 10.73 7.31 2.39
N ASP A 372 9.45 7.07 2.69
CA ASP A 372 8.57 6.33 1.79
C ASP A 372 8.41 7.13 0.50
N ILE A 373 8.90 6.58 -0.61
CA ILE A 373 8.89 7.32 -1.86
C ILE A 373 7.49 7.44 -2.44
N HIS A 374 6.57 6.57 -2.05
CA HIS A 374 5.19 6.59 -2.55
C HIS A 374 4.49 7.92 -2.24
N CYS A 375 4.87 8.57 -1.14
CA CYS A 375 4.33 9.84 -0.70
C CYS A 375 5.09 11.07 -1.21
N ARG A 376 6.20 10.89 -1.95
CA ARG A 376 7.09 12.01 -2.33
C ARG A 376 6.47 12.91 -3.40
N SER A 377 5.66 12.35 -4.29
CA SER A 377 4.99 13.11 -5.33
C SER A 377 3.61 12.55 -5.61
N THR A 378 2.70 13.42 -6.06
CA THR A 378 1.36 13.02 -6.47
C THR A 378 1.39 12.02 -7.65
N PRO A 379 2.24 12.17 -8.69
CA PRO A 379 2.38 11.16 -9.74
C PRO A 379 2.77 9.77 -9.24
N PHE A 380 3.71 9.68 -8.28
CA PHE A 380 4.07 8.39 -7.69
C PHE A 380 2.89 7.77 -6.94
N ALA A 381 2.18 8.56 -6.13
CA ALA A 381 1.00 8.13 -5.40
C ALA A 381 -0.12 7.59 -6.32
N VAL A 382 -0.28 8.20 -7.50
CA VAL A 382 -1.19 7.73 -8.55
C VAL A 382 -0.77 6.37 -9.09
N ASN A 383 0.51 6.21 -9.44
CA ASN A 383 1.00 4.94 -10.00
C ASN A 383 1.00 3.83 -8.94
N PHE A 384 1.26 4.14 -7.68
CA PHE A 384 1.06 3.24 -6.55
C PHE A 384 -0.40 2.79 -6.47
N ALA A 385 -1.35 3.74 -6.46
CA ALA A 385 -2.78 3.44 -6.36
C ALA A 385 -3.28 2.54 -7.49
N LEU A 386 -2.80 2.78 -8.72
CA LEU A 386 -3.08 1.90 -9.86
C LEU A 386 -2.46 0.50 -9.66
N SER A 387 -1.22 0.43 -9.19
CA SER A 387 -0.50 -0.83 -9.04
C SER A 387 -1.06 -1.73 -7.93
N GLU A 388 -1.60 -1.14 -6.86
CA GLU A 388 -2.29 -1.88 -5.79
C GLU A 388 -3.77 -2.12 -6.10
N ASP A 389 -4.30 -1.55 -7.17
CA ASP A 389 -5.70 -1.62 -7.53
C ASP A 389 -6.62 -1.15 -6.39
N ILE A 390 -6.30 0.04 -5.84
CA ILE A 390 -7.12 0.75 -4.85
C ILE A 390 -7.96 1.84 -5.53
N LEU A 391 -8.92 2.42 -4.80
CA LEU A 391 -9.93 3.32 -5.38
C LEU A 391 -9.32 4.62 -5.93
N GLY A 392 -8.26 5.11 -5.29
CA GLY A 392 -7.66 6.38 -5.66
C GLY A 392 -6.80 6.98 -4.56
N ILE A 393 -6.67 8.31 -4.56
CA ILE A 393 -5.80 9.05 -3.66
C ILE A 393 -6.53 10.16 -2.90
N CYS A 394 -5.96 10.54 -1.76
CA CYS A 394 -6.32 11.72 -0.99
C CYS A 394 -5.08 12.64 -0.91
N ALA A 395 -5.02 13.66 -1.77
CA ALA A 395 -3.82 14.49 -1.96
C ALA A 395 -3.91 15.82 -1.22
N ASN A 396 -2.77 16.44 -0.94
CA ASN A 396 -2.74 17.76 -0.31
C ASN A 396 -3.29 18.83 -1.27
N ALA A 397 -4.24 19.63 -0.79
CA ALA A 397 -4.90 20.67 -1.57
C ALA A 397 -3.91 21.71 -2.11
N ALA A 398 -2.86 22.07 -1.36
CA ALA A 398 -1.83 23.00 -1.82
C ALA A 398 -1.07 22.47 -3.05
N ASP A 399 -0.78 21.17 -3.10
CA ASP A 399 -0.10 20.55 -4.24
C ASP A 399 -1.02 20.50 -5.46
N LEU A 400 -2.29 20.14 -5.28
CA LEU A 400 -3.29 20.12 -6.36
C LEU A 400 -3.58 21.51 -6.94
N LEU A 401 -3.66 22.54 -6.10
CA LEU A 401 -3.85 23.92 -6.54
C LEU A 401 -2.63 24.47 -7.27
N LYS A 402 -1.42 24.06 -6.88
CA LYS A 402 -0.19 24.42 -7.60
C LYS A 402 -0.08 23.68 -8.95
N ASN A 403 -0.56 22.45 -9.01
CA ASN A 403 -0.45 21.55 -10.16
C ASN A 403 -1.85 21.14 -10.65
N VAL A 404 -2.61 22.10 -11.19
CA VAL A 404 -4.03 21.92 -11.57
C VAL A 404 -4.29 20.79 -12.56
N ASP A 405 -3.29 20.39 -13.34
CA ASP A 405 -3.42 19.30 -14.31
C ASP A 405 -3.45 17.90 -13.65
N TYR A 406 -2.96 17.76 -12.41
CA TYR A 406 -2.95 16.48 -11.70
C TYR A 406 -4.35 15.92 -11.52
N VAL A 407 -5.34 16.74 -11.17
CA VAL A 407 -6.73 16.28 -10.99
C VAL A 407 -7.25 15.63 -12.28
N ARG A 408 -7.00 16.26 -13.44
CA ARG A 408 -7.41 15.72 -14.74
C ARG A 408 -6.67 14.44 -15.10
N GLU A 409 -5.39 14.35 -14.78
CA GLU A 409 -4.58 13.13 -15.02
C GLU A 409 -5.03 11.96 -14.14
N ILE A 410 -5.29 12.19 -12.86
CA ILE A 410 -5.78 11.17 -11.92
C ILE A 410 -7.11 10.59 -12.43
N GLN A 411 -8.00 11.48 -12.88
CA GLN A 411 -9.32 11.08 -13.39
C GLN A 411 -9.26 10.36 -14.74
N SER A 412 -8.33 10.73 -15.63
CA SER A 412 -8.15 10.04 -16.91
C SER A 412 -7.66 8.60 -16.70
N LYS A 413 -6.95 8.36 -15.61
CA LYS A 413 -6.52 7.03 -15.12
C LYS A 413 -7.63 6.27 -14.36
N GLY A 414 -8.83 6.83 -14.24
CA GLY A 414 -9.99 6.19 -13.60
C GLY A 414 -9.98 6.18 -12.07
N LEU A 415 -9.05 6.90 -11.43
CA LEU A 415 -8.96 6.99 -9.98
C LEU A 415 -9.86 8.08 -9.41
N VAL A 416 -10.28 7.89 -8.16
CA VAL A 416 -10.96 8.90 -7.33
C VAL A 416 -9.92 9.82 -6.69
N VAL A 417 -10.20 11.11 -6.62
CA VAL A 417 -9.32 12.09 -5.98
C VAL A 417 -10.05 12.93 -4.95
N PHE A 418 -9.65 12.78 -3.69
CA PHE A 418 -10.03 13.69 -2.61
C PHE A 418 -8.87 14.65 -2.32
N SER A 419 -9.18 15.80 -1.75
CA SER A 419 -8.17 16.69 -1.19
C SER A 419 -8.32 16.88 0.31
N TRP A 420 -7.19 17.10 0.97
CA TRP A 420 -7.08 17.50 2.37
C TRP A 420 -6.11 18.67 2.49
N GLY A 421 -6.24 19.51 3.52
CA GLY A 421 -5.33 20.64 3.75
C GLY A 421 -6.05 21.88 4.22
N GLU A 422 -5.28 22.87 4.68
CA GLU A 422 -5.85 24.13 5.20
C GLU A 422 -6.48 24.97 4.10
N GLU A 423 -5.99 24.84 2.87
CA GLU A 423 -6.49 25.48 1.67
C GLU A 423 -7.97 25.13 1.44
N ASN A 424 -8.39 23.91 1.79
CA ASN A 424 -9.78 23.50 1.67
C ASN A 424 -10.73 24.23 2.62
N ASN A 425 -10.23 24.98 3.62
CA ASN A 425 -11.08 25.82 4.48
C ASN A 425 -11.58 27.06 3.72
N ASP A 426 -10.87 27.51 2.68
CA ASP A 426 -11.28 28.61 1.82
C ASP A 426 -12.30 28.15 0.75
N SER A 427 -13.41 28.89 0.63
CA SER A 427 -14.44 28.60 -0.37
C SER A 427 -13.97 28.82 -1.80
N GLU A 428 -13.09 29.78 -2.05
CA GLU A 428 -12.57 30.03 -3.40
C GLU A 428 -11.64 28.90 -3.85
N ALA A 429 -10.77 28.41 -2.96
CA ALA A 429 -9.91 27.25 -3.23
C ALA A 429 -10.74 25.98 -3.51
N ARG A 430 -11.85 25.75 -2.80
CA ARG A 430 -12.77 24.64 -3.11
C ARG A 430 -13.46 24.82 -4.45
N LYS A 431 -13.83 26.05 -4.81
CA LYS A 431 -14.44 26.35 -6.11
C LYS A 431 -13.47 26.06 -7.26
N GLU A 432 -12.22 26.49 -7.15
CA GLU A 432 -11.18 26.21 -8.15
C GLU A 432 -10.96 24.70 -8.35
N GLN A 433 -10.84 23.94 -7.26
CA GLN A 433 -10.74 22.48 -7.34
C GLN A 433 -12.01 21.83 -7.93
N SER A 434 -13.20 22.42 -7.68
CA SER A 434 -14.47 21.94 -8.24
C SER A 434 -14.53 22.09 -9.75
N GLU A 435 -13.93 23.15 -10.29
CA GLU A 435 -13.81 23.37 -11.73
C GLU A 435 -12.92 22.31 -12.39
N GLN A 436 -11.94 21.78 -11.65
CA GLN A 436 -11.14 20.61 -12.06
C GLN A 436 -11.85 19.25 -11.83
N LYS A 437 -13.10 19.26 -11.34
CA LYS A 437 -13.98 18.09 -11.12
C LYS A 437 -13.53 17.14 -10.02
N ILE A 438 -12.76 17.57 -9.03
CA ILE A 438 -12.37 16.75 -7.87
C ILE A 438 -13.57 16.02 -7.21
N ASP A 439 -13.32 14.87 -6.56
CA ASP A 439 -14.40 14.03 -6.02
C ASP A 439 -14.81 14.37 -4.58
N GLY A 440 -13.95 15.02 -3.80
CA GLY A 440 -14.28 15.44 -2.44
C GLY A 440 -13.24 16.32 -1.74
N TYR A 441 -13.71 17.12 -0.78
CA TYR A 441 -12.90 18.01 0.04
C TYR A 441 -13.02 17.62 1.51
N ILE A 442 -11.88 17.47 2.16
CA ILE A 442 -11.76 17.36 3.60
C ILE A 442 -11.39 18.72 4.17
N TYR A 443 -12.21 19.26 5.08
CA TYR A 443 -11.98 20.58 5.66
C TYR A 443 -12.65 20.79 7.02
N ASP A 444 -12.21 21.84 7.72
CA ASP A 444 -12.72 22.31 9.01
C ASP A 444 -13.89 23.27 8.77
N ARG A 445 -15.01 23.10 9.51
CA ARG A 445 -16.20 23.95 9.37
C ARG A 445 -16.99 24.13 10.66
#